data_AF-A0A7C7YHP7-F1
#
_entry.id   AF-A0A7C7YHP7-F1
#
_cell.length_a   1.000
_cell.length_b   1.000
_cell.length_c   1.000
_cell.angle_alpha   90.00
_cell.angle_beta   90.00
_cell.angle_gamma   90.00
#
_symmetry.space_group_name_H-M   'P 1'
#
loop_
_entity.id
_entity.type
_entity.pdbx_description
1 polymer ?
#
loop_
_entity_poly.entity_id
_entity_poly.type
_entity_poly.pdbx_seq_one_letter_code
_entity_poly.pdbx_strand_id
1 'polypeptide(L)'
;MASSTHESATKESAPVWHKTACILCTINCGLQVQTQDGHLKRIKGDKSNPRSKGYTCEKQAGLDHYQNHNDRIHTPMRRNPDGSGDGSGRQQDAVRWRSAAR
;
A
#
# COMPACT_ATOMS: atom_id res chain seq x y z
N MET A 1 -32.31 35.34 -14.96
CA MET A 1 -30.92 34.81 -14.93
C MET A 1 -30.98 33.46 -14.23
N ALA A 2 -31.22 32.38 -14.98
CA ALA A 2 -31.21 31.02 -14.44
C ALA A 2 -29.79 30.48 -14.57
N SER A 3 -29.02 30.51 -13.49
CA SER A 3 -27.68 29.93 -13.45
C SER A 3 -27.81 28.41 -13.42
N SER A 4 -27.51 27.77 -14.55
CA SER A 4 -27.36 26.32 -14.65
C SER A 4 -26.19 25.86 -13.78
N THR A 5 -26.49 25.16 -12.69
CA THR A 5 -25.51 24.37 -11.94
C THR A 5 -25.11 23.16 -12.78
N HIS A 6 -23.88 23.15 -13.28
CA HIS A 6 -23.25 21.96 -13.82
C HIS A 6 -22.82 21.04 -12.68
N GLU A 7 -23.74 20.18 -12.22
CA GLU A 7 -23.40 19.01 -11.40
C GLU A 7 -22.72 17.99 -12.33
N SER A 8 -21.39 17.99 -12.35
CA SER A 8 -20.61 17.02 -13.11
C SER A 8 -20.65 15.67 -12.38
N ALA A 9 -21.61 14.82 -12.76
CA ALA A 9 -21.66 13.44 -12.31
C ALA A 9 -20.36 12.71 -12.72
N THR A 10 -19.57 12.32 -11.74
CA THR A 10 -18.37 11.49 -11.94
C THR A 10 -18.83 10.13 -12.47
N LYS A 11 -18.45 9.83 -13.72
CA LYS A 11 -18.73 8.55 -14.36
C LYS A 11 -17.85 7.48 -13.70
N GLU A 12 -18.41 6.71 -12.77
CA GLU A 12 -17.72 5.61 -12.09
C GLU A 12 -17.31 4.55 -13.13
N SER A 13 -16.02 4.52 -13.48
CA SER A 13 -15.47 3.50 -14.37
C SER A 13 -15.43 2.15 -13.65
N ALA A 14 -15.72 1.06 -14.38
CA ALA A 14 -15.66 -0.28 -13.80
C ALA A 14 -14.29 -0.55 -13.13
N PRO A 15 -14.26 -1.19 -11.95
CA PRO A 15 -13.05 -1.29 -11.14
C PRO A 15 -11.97 -2.15 -11.83
N VAL A 16 -10.82 -1.52 -12.08
CA VAL A 16 -9.69 -2.11 -12.84
C VAL A 16 -8.94 -3.13 -11.99
N TRP A 17 -8.62 -4.29 -12.59
CA TRP A 17 -7.76 -5.31 -11.98
C TRP A 17 -6.31 -5.14 -12.43
N HIS A 18 -5.39 -5.03 -11.49
CA HIS A 18 -3.95 -4.96 -11.74
C HIS A 18 -3.29 -6.28 -11.36
N LYS A 19 -2.38 -6.79 -12.21
CA LYS A 19 -1.55 -7.95 -11.87
C LYS A 19 -0.37 -7.51 -11.00
N THR A 20 -0.04 -8.30 -9.99
CA THR A 20 1.12 -8.09 -9.12
C THR A 20 1.59 -9.43 -8.52
N ALA A 21 2.59 -9.40 -7.66
CA ALA A 21 3.07 -10.55 -6.90
C ALA A 21 2.93 -10.29 -5.39
N CYS A 22 2.59 -11.33 -4.63
CA CYS A 22 2.67 -11.30 -3.17
C CYS A 22 4.14 -11.30 -2.75
N ILE A 23 4.50 -10.51 -1.72
CA ILE A 23 5.88 -10.43 -1.21
C ILE A 23 6.03 -10.90 0.25
N LEU A 24 4.98 -11.47 0.86
CA LEU A 24 4.99 -11.84 2.28
C LEU A 24 5.80 -13.10 2.59
N CYS A 25 5.99 -13.98 1.62
CA CYS A 25 6.84 -15.16 1.75
C CYS A 25 7.59 -15.42 0.45
N THR A 26 8.56 -16.32 0.48
CA THR A 26 9.44 -16.63 -0.65
C THR A 26 8.76 -17.27 -1.86
N ILE A 27 7.50 -17.67 -1.75
CA ILE A 27 6.76 -18.32 -2.85
C ILE A 27 6.44 -17.33 -3.98
N ASN A 28 6.23 -16.05 -3.63
CA ASN A 28 5.88 -14.96 -4.54
C ASN A 28 4.69 -15.28 -5.48
N CYS A 29 3.56 -15.70 -4.90
CA CYS A 29 2.35 -16.03 -5.65
C CYS A 29 1.89 -14.84 -6.53
N GLY A 30 1.44 -15.13 -7.76
CA GLY A 30 0.80 -14.13 -8.61
C GLY A 30 -0.58 -13.73 -8.11
N LEU A 31 -0.88 -12.43 -8.18
CA LEU A 31 -2.10 -11.80 -7.67
C LEU A 31 -2.76 -10.92 -8.73
N GLN A 32 -4.06 -10.73 -8.58
CA GLN A 32 -4.81 -9.62 -9.15
C GLN A 32 -5.41 -8.79 -8.02
N VAL A 33 -5.26 -7.47 -8.11
CA VAL A 33 -5.75 -6.53 -7.09
C VAL A 33 -6.61 -5.44 -7.71
N GLN A 34 -7.63 -5.00 -6.98
CA GLN A 34 -8.33 -3.73 -7.24
C GLN A 34 -7.89 -2.73 -6.18
N THR A 35 -7.63 -1.50 -6.62
CA THR A 35 -7.20 -0.41 -5.73
C THR A 35 -8.24 0.69 -5.70
N GLN A 36 -8.40 1.32 -4.53
CA GLN A 36 -9.24 2.50 -4.35
C GLN A 36 -8.68 3.30 -3.17
N ASP A 37 -8.45 4.59 -3.39
CA ASP A 37 -7.97 5.54 -2.35
C ASP A 37 -6.69 5.07 -1.62
N GLY A 38 -5.76 4.44 -2.35
CA GLY A 38 -4.52 3.90 -1.77
C GLY A 38 -4.66 2.55 -1.04
N HIS A 39 -5.86 1.96 -1.03
CA HIS A 39 -6.14 0.66 -0.42
C HIS A 39 -6.31 -0.46 -1.44
N LEU A 40 -5.88 -1.67 -1.06
CA LEU A 40 -6.11 -2.92 -1.79
C LEU A 40 -7.51 -3.46 -1.45
N LYS A 41 -8.55 -2.94 -2.10
CA LYS A 41 -9.96 -3.28 -1.79
C LYS A 41 -10.33 -4.73 -2.06
N ARG A 42 -9.78 -5.32 -3.12
CA ARG A 42 -9.98 -6.73 -3.45
C ARG A 42 -8.68 -7.36 -3.90
N ILE A 43 -8.44 -8.57 -3.43
CA ILE A 43 -7.24 -9.36 -3.72
C ILE A 43 -7.69 -10.76 -4.08
N LYS A 44 -7.17 -11.31 -5.17
CA LYS A 44 -7.36 -12.71 -5.54
C LYS A 44 -6.11 -13.24 -6.24
N GLY A 45 -5.96 -14.56 -6.29
CA GLY A 45 -4.87 -15.19 -7.01
C GLY A 45 -4.98 -15.00 -8.53
N ASP A 46 -3.85 -14.74 -9.19
CA ASP A 46 -3.78 -14.74 -10.65
C ASP A 46 -3.78 -16.19 -11.17
N LYS A 47 -4.90 -16.60 -11.79
CA LYS A 47 -5.05 -17.94 -12.40
C LYS A 47 -4.07 -18.20 -13.53
N SER A 48 -3.56 -17.14 -14.19
CA SER A 48 -2.58 -17.27 -15.27
C SER A 48 -1.14 -17.39 -14.78
N ASN A 49 -0.87 -17.21 -13.50
CA ASN A 49 0.48 -17.38 -12.97
C ASN A 49 0.89 -18.87 -13.03
N PRO A 50 2.01 -19.23 -13.67
CA PRO A 50 2.37 -20.63 -13.91
C PRO A 50 2.70 -21.41 -12.63
N ARG A 51 3.17 -20.69 -11.59
CA ARG A 51 3.54 -21.30 -10.30
C ARG A 51 2.34 -21.42 -9.38
N SER A 52 1.66 -20.30 -9.08
CA SER A 52 0.59 -20.30 -8.08
C SER A 52 -0.77 -20.73 -8.64
N LYS A 53 -1.01 -20.63 -9.96
CA LYS A 53 -2.25 -21.07 -10.63
C LYS A 53 -3.53 -20.55 -9.96
N GLY A 54 -3.48 -19.33 -9.42
CA GLY A 54 -4.60 -18.71 -8.70
C GLY A 54 -4.77 -19.13 -7.23
N TYR A 55 -3.86 -19.93 -6.68
CA TYR A 55 -3.86 -20.28 -5.25
C TYR A 55 -3.79 -19.03 -4.37
N THR A 56 -4.58 -19.06 -3.29
CA THR A 56 -4.58 -18.02 -2.26
C THR A 56 -4.43 -18.59 -0.86
N CYS A 57 -3.57 -17.96 -0.04
CA CYS A 57 -3.40 -18.27 1.37
C CYS A 57 -3.91 -17.13 2.26
N GLU A 58 -4.04 -17.39 3.56
CA GLU A 58 -4.46 -16.45 4.60
C GLU A 58 -3.64 -15.17 4.64
N LYS A 59 -2.32 -15.25 4.38
CA LYS A 59 -1.43 -14.08 4.33
C LYS A 59 -1.87 -13.05 3.30
N GLN A 60 -2.39 -13.49 2.15
CA GLN A 60 -2.80 -12.58 1.09
C GLN A 60 -4.03 -11.75 1.46
N ALA A 61 -4.92 -12.30 2.30
CA ALA A 61 -6.09 -11.56 2.78
C ALA A 61 -5.69 -10.35 3.65
N GLY A 62 -4.54 -10.40 4.32
CA GLY A 62 -4.00 -9.32 5.15
C GLY A 62 -3.13 -8.30 4.42
N LEU A 63 -2.95 -8.38 3.11
CA LEU A 63 -2.00 -7.52 2.38
C LEU A 63 -2.30 -6.02 2.53
N ASP A 64 -3.57 -5.60 2.54
CA ASP A 64 -3.91 -4.19 2.77
C ASP A 64 -3.49 -3.73 4.16
N HIS A 65 -3.71 -4.57 5.17
CA HIS A 65 -3.32 -4.29 6.55
C HIS A 65 -1.81 -4.08 6.68
N TYR A 66 -0.98 -4.90 6.02
CA TYR A 66 0.47 -4.72 6.06
C TYR A 66 0.94 -3.48 5.29
N GLN A 67 0.37 -3.23 4.11
CA GLN A 67 0.74 -2.10 3.26
C GLN A 67 0.33 -0.74 3.87
N ASN A 68 -0.81 -0.72 4.57
CA ASN A 68 -1.45 0.48 5.11
C ASN A 68 -1.55 0.42 6.65
N HIS A 69 -0.60 -0.25 7.31
CA HIS A 69 -0.54 -0.31 8.77
C HIS A 69 -0.41 1.09 9.39
N ASN A 70 -1.06 1.34 10.52
CA ASN A 70 -1.07 2.65 11.19
C ASN A 70 0.34 3.14 11.57
N ASP A 71 1.22 2.22 11.95
CA ASP A 71 2.62 2.53 12.31
C ASP A 71 3.57 2.66 11.10
N ARG A 72 3.05 2.74 9.87
CA ARG A 72 3.87 2.85 8.67
C ARG A 72 4.67 4.15 8.68
N ILE A 73 5.97 4.02 8.42
CA ILE A 73 6.87 5.16 8.31
C ILE A 73 6.65 5.83 6.95
N HIS A 74 6.26 7.11 6.95
CA HIS A 74 6.00 7.91 5.74
C HIS A 74 7.12 8.90 5.40
N THR A 75 8.11 9.05 6.28
CA THR A 75 9.26 9.94 6.12
C THR A 75 10.54 9.22 6.51
N PRO A 76 11.70 9.57 5.95
CA PRO A 76 12.97 9.00 6.37
C PRO A 76 13.22 9.28 7.85
N MET A 77 13.85 8.33 8.54
CA MET A 77 14.19 8.42 9.95
C MET A 77 15.71 8.34 10.12
N ARG A 78 16.27 9.08 11.08
CA ARG A 78 17.69 9.04 11.42
C ARG A 78 17.86 8.82 12.92
N ARG A 79 18.78 7.91 13.28
CA ARG A 79 19.10 7.62 14.68
C ARG A 79 19.78 8.83 15.33
N ASN A 80 19.38 9.15 16.55
CA ASN A 80 20.00 10.24 17.30
C ASN A 80 21.33 9.78 17.94
N PRO A 81 22.39 10.60 17.93
CA PRO A 81 23.71 10.20 18.45
C PRO A 81 23.71 9.88 19.94
N ASP A 82 22.85 10.56 20.71
CA ASP A 82 22.69 10.42 22.16
C ASP A 82 21.66 9.35 22.56
N GLY A 83 21.06 8.67 21.58
CA GLY A 83 20.00 7.69 21.81
C GLY A 83 18.66 8.29 22.24
N SER A 84 18.50 9.62 22.16
CA SER A 84 17.20 10.27 22.36
C SER A 84 16.19 9.86 21.28
N GLY A 85 14.90 10.02 21.57
CA GLY A 85 13.83 9.69 20.65
C GLY A 85 12.64 10.62 20.80
N ASP A 86 11.69 10.51 19.89
CA ASP A 86 10.47 11.33 19.82
C ASP A 86 9.38 10.96 20.86
N GLY A 87 9.72 10.13 21.85
CA GLY A 87 8.77 9.60 22.83
C GLY A 87 7.98 8.37 22.38
N SER A 88 8.12 7.91 21.12
CA SER A 88 7.51 6.66 20.64
C SER A 88 8.30 5.39 21.01
N GLY A 89 9.34 5.52 21.83
CA GLY A 89 10.31 4.46 22.14
C GLY A 89 11.33 4.21 21.02
N ARG A 90 11.21 4.89 19.88
CA ARG A 90 12.19 4.84 18.79
C ARG A 90 13.27 5.89 19.03
N GLN A 91 14.54 5.47 19.01
CA GLN A 91 15.70 6.36 19.19
C GLN A 91 16.09 7.05 17.86
N GLN A 92 15.10 7.59 17.15
CA GLN A 92 15.27 8.14 15.80
C GLN A 92 14.23 9.23 15.51
N ASP A 93 14.67 10.29 14.82
CA ASP A 93 13.82 11.42 14.41
C ASP A 93 13.57 11.44 12.91
N ALA A 94 12.46 12.07 12.51
CA ALA A 94 12.15 12.29 11.10
C ALA A 94 13.13 13.28 10.46
N VAL A 95 13.64 12.96 9.28
CA VAL A 95 14.55 13.84 8.51
C VAL A 95 14.04 14.05 7.09
N ARG A 96 14.47 15.16 6.46
CA ARG A 96 14.13 15.45 5.06
C ARG A 96 14.76 14.44 4.12
N TRP A 97 14.05 14.01 3.07
CA TRP A 97 14.54 13.11 2.02
C TRP A 97 15.92 13.49 1.45
N ARG A 98 16.14 14.76 1.13
CA ARG A 98 17.45 15.24 0.63
C ARG A 98 18.59 15.06 1.64
N SER A 99 18.27 15.12 2.94
CA SER A 99 19.25 14.94 4.01
C SER A 99 19.48 13.47 4.36
N ALA A 100 18.49 12.60 4.12
CA ALA A 100 18.58 11.16 4.36
C ALA A 100 19.42 10.40 3.32
N ALA A 101 19.42 10.88 2.08
CA ALA A 101 20.19 10.30 0.98
C ALA A 101 21.69 10.67 1.01
N ARG A 102 22.09 11.48 1.99
CA ARG A 102 23.49 11.78 2.33
C ARG A 102 23.84 11.01 3.59
#